data_AF-A0A076PRX0-F1
#
_entry.id   AF-A0A076PRX0-F1
#
_cell.length_a   1.000
_cell.length_b   1.000
_cell.length_c   1.000
_cell.angle_alpha   90.00
_cell.angle_beta   90.00
_cell.angle_gamma   90.00
#
_symmetry.space_group_name_H-M   'P 1'
#
loop_
_entity.id
_entity.type
_entity.pdbx_description
1 polymer ?
#
loop_
_entity_poly.entity_id
_entity_poly.type
_entity_poly.pdbx_seq_one_letter_code
_entity_poly.pdbx_strand_id
1 'polypeptide(L)' 'MAIRLHGSARTTPRIRAELQLATGSHRFLAKLYGINPKTVAKWRARTSVLDEPMGPRDRASQHLSQE' A
#
# COMPACT_ATOMS: atom_id res chain seq x y z
N MET A 1 -10.03 6.80 8.66
CA MET A 1 -10.38 5.70 7.75
C MET A 1 -9.94 4.37 8.37
N ALA A 2 -10.89 3.51 8.74
CA ALA A 2 -10.57 2.20 9.31
C ALA A 2 -9.99 1.29 8.22
N ILE A 3 -8.75 0.87 8.40
CA ILE A 3 -7.98 0.13 7.41
C ILE A 3 -8.27 -1.35 7.70
N ARG A 4 -9.17 -1.97 6.94
CA ARG A 4 -9.49 -3.40 7.10
C ARG A 4 -8.34 -4.21 6.53
N LEU A 5 -7.35 -4.50 7.37
CA LEU A 5 -6.24 -5.38 7.03
C LEU A 5 -6.66 -6.83 7.23
N HIS A 6 -6.24 -7.69 6.31
CA HIS A 6 -6.35 -9.13 6.50
C HIS A 6 -5.52 -9.57 7.71
N GLY A 7 -5.99 -10.57 8.47
CA GLY A 7 -5.32 -11.03 9.70
C GLY A 7 -3.87 -11.51 9.50
N SER A 8 -3.53 -11.95 8.28
CA SER A 8 -2.16 -12.36 7.91
C SER A 8 -1.33 -11.24 7.25
N ALA A 9 -1.82 -9.99 7.22
CA ALA A 9 -1.10 -8.89 6.58
C ALA A 9 0.12 -8.47 7.41
N ARG A 10 1.32 -8.79 6.92
CA ARG A 10 2.60 -8.39 7.54
C ARG A 10 2.95 -6.91 7.37
N THR A 11 2.43 -6.25 6.33
CA THR A 11 2.70 -4.82 6.07
C THR A 11 1.52 -3.97 6.50
N THR A 12 1.55 -3.52 7.75
CA THR A 12 0.56 -2.60 8.30
C THR A 12 0.86 -1.15 7.90
N PRO A 13 -0.14 -0.26 7.94
CA PRO A 13 0.00 1.18 7.74
C PRO A 13 1.12 1.81 8.58
N ARG A 14 1.29 1.33 9.81
CA ARG A 14 2.40 1.75 10.68
C ARG A 14 3.76 1.37 10.09
N ILE A 15 3.95 0.11 9.71
CA ILE A 15 5.21 -0.37 9.09
C ILE A 15 5.46 0.37 7.77
N ARG A 16 4.43 0.64 6.97
CA ARG A 16 4.55 1.40 5.71
C ARG A 16 5.07 2.83 5.95
N ALA A 17 4.55 3.52 6.96
CA ALA A 17 5.03 4.86 7.36
C ALA A 17 6.48 4.81 7.90
N GLU A 18 6.78 3.81 8.74
CA GLU A 18 8.14 3.58 9.24
C GLU A 18 9.12 3.32 8.08
N LEU A 19 8.74 2.55 7.07
CA LEU A 19 9.56 2.29 5.88
C LEU A 19 9.80 3.54 5.03
N GLN A 20 8.85 4.48 4.95
CA GLN A 20 9.05 5.74 4.23
C GLN A 20 10.08 6.64 4.92
N LEU A 21 10.05 6.70 6.26
CA LEU A 21 10.97 7.49 7.07
C LEU A 21 12.33 6.80 7.28
N ALA A 22 12.40 5.48 7.11
CA ALA A 22 13.60 4.71 7.38
C ALA A 22 14.73 4.99 6.39
N THR A 23 15.88 5.39 6.94
CA THR A 23 17.15 5.52 6.23
C THR A 23 17.90 4.19 6.20
N GLY A 24 18.60 3.89 5.11
CA GLY A 24 19.41 2.67 4.97
C GLY A 24 19.05 1.81 3.75
N SER A 25 19.65 0.62 3.67
CA SER A 25 19.49 -0.31 2.54
C SER A 25 18.20 -1.10 2.62
N HIS A 26 17.57 -1.35 1.47
CA HIS A 26 16.37 -2.18 1.37
C HIS A 26 16.56 -3.59 1.96
N ARG A 27 17.76 -4.16 1.84
CA ARG A 27 18.07 -5.51 2.38
C ARG A 27 18.07 -5.53 3.90
N PHE A 28 18.54 -4.46 4.54
CA PHE A 28 18.57 -4.35 5.99
C PHE A 28 17.15 -4.25 6.55
N LEU A 29 16.34 -3.33 6.01
CA LEU A 29 14.94 -3.16 6.40
C LEU A 29 14.11 -4.42 6.14
N ALA A 30 14.37 -5.13 5.04
CA ALA A 30 13.72 -6.40 4.75
C ALA A 30 13.96 -7.47 5.83
N LYS A 31 15.20 -7.58 6.34
CA LYS A 31 15.54 -8.48 7.45
C LYS A 31 14.87 -8.04 8.75
N LEU A 32 14.91 -6.75 9.09
CA LEU A 32 14.35 -6.20 10.33
C LEU A 32 12.85 -6.46 10.44
N TYR A 33 12.11 -6.18 9.36
CA TYR A 33 10.65 -6.34 9.34
C TYR A 33 10.18 -7.72 8.85
N GLY A 34 11.10 -8.61 8.45
CA GLY A 34 10.76 -9.94 7.93
C GLY A 34 9.91 -9.89 6.66
N ILE A 35 10.13 -8.90 5.80
CA ILE A 35 9.37 -8.67 4.56
C ILE A 35 10.27 -8.72 3.33
N ASN A 36 9.67 -8.93 2.15
CA ASN A 36 10.44 -8.99 0.90
C ASN A 36 11.11 -7.62 0.61
N PRO A 37 12.40 -7.57 0.22
CA PRO A 37 13.08 -6.34 -0.20
C PRO A 37 12.35 -5.54 -1.29
N LYS A 38 11.63 -6.22 -2.21
CA LYS A 38 10.81 -5.54 -3.23
C LYS A 38 9.66 -4.74 -2.62
N THR A 39 9.13 -5.21 -1.50
CA THR A 39 8.07 -4.55 -0.76
C THR A 39 8.58 -3.29 -0.07
N VAL A 40 9.80 -3.35 0.49
CA VAL A 40 10.47 -2.17 1.04
C VAL A 40 10.68 -1.10 -0.04
N ALA A 41 11.26 -1.50 -1.18
CA ALA A 41 11.49 -0.59 -2.30
C ALA A 41 10.18 0.05 -2.79
N LYS A 42 9.12 -0.75 -2.93
CA LYS A 42 7.79 -0.27 -3.32
C LYS A 42 7.24 0.77 -2.35
N TRP A 43 7.30 0.52 -1.03
CA TRP A 43 6.74 1.45 -0.04
C TRP A 43 7.55 2.74 0.11
N ARG A 44 8.87 2.69 -0.06
CA ARG A 44 9.71 3.91 -0.09
C ARG A 44 9.45 4.79 -1.30
N ALA A 45 9.15 4.20 -2.46
CA ALA A 45 8.84 4.95 -3.68
C ALA A 45 7.42 5.54 -3.68
N ARG A 46 6.55 5.12 -2.75
CA ARG A 46 5.17 5.62 -2.66
C ARG A 46 5.12 6.89 -1.82
N THR A 47 4.27 7.82 -2.23
CA THR A 47 3.94 9.03 -1.46
C THR A 47 2.85 8.77 -0.42
N SER A 48 1.95 7.81 -0.67
CA SER A 48 0.85 7.47 0.24
C SER A 48 1.08 6.13 0.97
N VAL A 49 0.70 6.12 2.25
CA VAL A 49 0.69 4.96 3.16
C VAL A 49 -0.64 4.21 3.10
N LEU A 50 -1.70 4.92 2.73
CA LEU A 50 -3.07 4.40 2.69
C LEU A 50 -3.31 3.66 1.38
N ASP A 51 -4.17 2.64 1.45
CA ASP A 51 -4.67 1.97 0.26
C ASP A 51 -5.64 2.92 -0.47
N GLU A 52 -5.34 3.20 -1.73
CA GLU A 52 -6.16 4.06 -2.57
C GLU A 52 -7.28 3.21 -3.20
N PRO A 53 -8.52 3.72 -3.28
CA PRO A 53 -9.60 2.99 -3.94
C PRO A 53 -9.23 2.65 -5.38
N MET A 54 -9.43 1.38 -5.74
CA MET A 54 -9.19 0.90 -7.09
C MET A 54 -10.41 1.20 -7.96
N GLY A 55 -10.30 2.23 -8.81
CA GLY A 55 -11.36 2.60 -9.76
C GLY A 55 -11.41 4.11 -10.02
N PRO A 56 -12.12 4.54 -11.08
CA PRO A 56 -12.36 5.94 -11.33
C PRO A 56 -13.14 6.55 -10.16
N ARG A 57 -12.72 7.75 -9.74
CA ARG A 57 -13.33 8.49 -8.63
C ARG A 57 -14.80 8.82 -8.92
N ASP A 58 -15.11 9.05 -10.19
CA ASP A 58 -16.46 9.26 -10.72
C ASP A 58 -16.88 8.05 -11.57
N ARG A 59 -18.00 7.43 -11.21
CA ARG A 59 -18.54 6.26 -11.89
C ARG A 59 -19.22 6.69 -13.19
N ALA A 60 -18.52 6.68 -14.31
CA ALA A 60 -19.00 7.18 -15.59
C ALA A 60 -19.83 6.14 -16.39
N SER A 61 -20.86 5.55 -15.81
CA SER A 61 -21.77 4.66 -16.57
C SER A 61 -23.17 4.69 -15.96
N GLN A 62 -24.09 5.44 -16.58
CA GLN A 62 -25.50 5.51 -16.17
C GLN A 62 -26.51 5.03 -17.23
N HIS A 63 -26.08 4.64 -18.44
CA HIS A 63 -27.04 4.26 -19.49
C HIS A 63 -26.68 2.94 -20.14
N LEU A 64 -27.47 1.91 -19.82
CA LEU A 64 -27.68 0.77 -20.70
C LEU A 64 -28.77 1.21 -21.68
N SER A 65 -28.41 1.49 -22.93
CA SER A 65 -29.43 1.70 -23.96
C SER A 65 -30.25 0.43 -24.09
N GLN A 66 -31.52 0.48 -23.70
CA GLN A 66 -32.50 -0.51 -24.13
C GLN A 66 -33.03 -0.03 -25.48
N GLU A 67 -32.98 -0.92 -26.48
CA GLU A 67 -33.59 -0.72 -27.81
C GLU A 67 -35.12 -0.59 -27.72
#